data_AF-A0A8T1T5F2-F1
#
_entry.id   AF-A0A8T1T5F2-F1
#
_cell.length_a   1.000
_cell.length_b   1.000
_cell.length_c   1.000
_cell.angle_alpha   90.00
_cell.angle_beta   90.00
_cell.angle_gamma   90.00
#
_symmetry.space_group_name_H-M   'P 1'
#
loop_
_entity.id
_entity.type
_entity.pdbx_description
1 polymer ?
#
loop_
_entity_poly.entity_id
_entity_poly.type
_entity_poly.pdbx_seq_one_letter_code
_entity_poly.pdbx_strand_id
1 'polypeptide(L)'
;MKRIKSLQFFAVLLAVLAQPFHSSTCPTTISEDRRQDCHPEPGATETACISRGCRWCETSAPNVPFCFYDSVEDPTCLNNVPVQKRIDCHPQLGASKEACEAKGCIWCSTKVSNAPWCSFPEDGPYGYSLSGQPQKTAKGWRLMLMKRNIMMSLFGNDISPVAMDVEFQTKDRLRFKIYDPNSQRFEVPLKIESPSTAAADTSYDIEFINDPSFQLKIIRKSTGTVLWDTSLGDLIFSKQYLQITTTVPSTSIYGFGEHEHPSFKHDMNFVNYGMFSRDQPPTTFANLYGVHPFYMCIESDSNTHGILLLNSNAQDITLSPNPSLTFRTIGGILDFYVFLGPTPENVVQQYTEAIGRPHF
;
A
#
# COMPACT_ATOMS: atom_id res chain seq x y z
N MET A 1 58.05 50.36 -47.71
CA MET A 1 57.76 51.28 -48.84
C MET A 1 56.69 50.66 -49.73
N LYS A 2 55.57 51.38 -49.94
CA LYS A 2 54.45 51.12 -50.88
C LYS A 2 53.56 49.89 -50.59
N ARG A 3 52.23 49.92 -50.68
CA ARG A 3 51.23 50.98 -50.89
C ARG A 3 49.86 50.36 -50.52
N ILE A 4 49.02 51.17 -49.91
CA ILE A 4 47.60 50.94 -49.57
C ILE A 4 46.78 50.68 -50.85
N LYS A 5 45.84 49.72 -50.80
CA LYS A 5 44.52 49.83 -51.45
C LYS A 5 43.45 49.15 -50.60
N SER A 6 42.55 49.98 -50.10
CA SER A 6 41.24 49.65 -49.51
C SER A 6 40.31 49.09 -50.58
N LEU A 7 39.60 47.99 -50.28
CA LEU A 7 38.34 47.63 -50.93
C LEU A 7 37.39 47.08 -49.85
N GLN A 8 36.37 47.86 -49.51
CA GLN A 8 35.18 47.41 -48.79
C GLN A 8 34.34 46.54 -49.73
N PHE A 9 33.83 45.37 -49.31
CA PHE A 9 32.58 44.81 -49.85
C PHE A 9 31.94 43.81 -48.85
N PHE A 10 30.74 44.20 -48.38
CA PHE A 10 29.57 43.44 -47.94
C PHE A 10 29.67 42.30 -46.90
N ALA A 11 28.94 42.55 -45.80
CA ALA A 11 28.48 41.57 -44.83
C ALA A 11 27.45 40.60 -45.45
N VAL A 12 27.58 39.31 -45.13
CA VAL A 12 26.47 38.35 -45.17
C VAL A 12 26.44 37.65 -43.81
N LEU A 13 25.51 38.09 -42.97
CA LEU A 13 25.15 37.47 -41.71
C LEU A 13 24.26 36.26 -42.05
N LEU A 14 24.78 35.04 -41.96
CA LEU A 14 23.97 33.83 -42.05
C LEU A 14 23.19 33.67 -40.74
N ALA A 15 21.99 34.24 -40.70
CA ALA A 15 20.99 33.89 -39.71
C ALA A 15 20.53 32.45 -39.98
N VAL A 16 20.98 31.51 -39.17
CA VAL A 16 20.37 30.18 -39.11
C VAL A 16 19.02 30.37 -38.43
N LEU A 17 17.97 30.50 -39.25
CA LEU A 17 16.60 30.36 -38.80
C LEU A 17 16.45 28.94 -38.23
N ALA A 18 16.41 28.84 -36.90
CA ALA A 18 15.88 27.66 -36.23
C ALA A 18 14.42 27.51 -36.69
N GLN A 19 14.16 26.53 -37.54
CA GLN A 19 12.81 26.13 -37.87
C GLN A 19 12.13 25.63 -36.58
N PRO A 20 10.87 25.99 -36.32
CA PRO A 20 10.13 25.38 -35.23
C PRO A 20 9.95 23.90 -35.57
N PHE A 21 10.57 23.04 -34.78
CA PHE A 21 10.44 21.59 -34.91
C PHE A 21 8.97 21.18 -34.68
N HIS A 22 8.58 20.15 -35.43
CA HIS A 22 7.23 19.69 -35.70
C HIS A 22 6.27 19.65 -34.51
N SER A 23 5.03 20.09 -34.74
CA SER A 23 3.89 19.63 -33.95
C SER A 23 3.69 18.14 -34.22
N SER A 24 4.29 17.28 -33.42
CA SER A 24 3.81 15.91 -33.27
C SER A 24 2.41 16.03 -32.67
N THR A 25 1.38 15.84 -33.50
CA THR A 25 0.01 15.71 -33.02
C THR A 25 -0.02 14.53 -32.06
N CYS A 26 0.00 14.82 -30.76
CA CYS A 26 -0.14 13.84 -29.70
C CYS A 26 -1.55 13.21 -29.83
N PRO A 27 -1.69 11.94 -30.23
CA PRO A 27 -2.99 11.31 -30.44
C PRO A 27 -3.60 10.87 -29.10
N THR A 28 -3.77 11.81 -28.16
CA THR A 28 -4.40 11.57 -26.86
C THR A 28 -5.57 12.52 -26.64
N THR A 29 -6.54 12.06 -25.86
CA THR A 29 -7.63 12.90 -25.33
C THR A 29 -7.31 13.46 -23.93
N ILE A 30 -6.14 13.12 -23.38
CA ILE A 30 -5.68 13.55 -22.05
C ILE A 30 -5.00 14.91 -22.16
N SER A 31 -5.51 15.88 -21.40
CA SER A 31 -4.94 17.22 -21.30
C SER A 31 -3.66 17.21 -20.46
N GLU A 32 -2.76 18.16 -20.70
CA GLU A 32 -1.42 18.22 -20.07
C GLU A 32 -1.48 18.24 -18.53
N ASP A 33 -2.44 18.96 -17.96
CA ASP A 33 -2.70 19.05 -16.51
C ASP A 33 -3.17 17.74 -15.87
N ARG A 34 -3.59 16.75 -16.68
CA ARG A 34 -4.07 15.44 -16.23
C ARG A 34 -3.11 14.30 -16.54
N ARG A 35 -1.94 14.58 -17.10
CA ARG A 35 -0.95 13.55 -17.42
C ARG A 35 -0.34 13.02 -16.13
N GLN A 36 -0.49 11.71 -15.91
CA GLN A 36 0.16 11.01 -14.82
C GLN A 36 1.41 10.29 -15.33
N ASP A 37 2.53 10.49 -14.63
CA ASP A 37 3.84 9.98 -15.06
C ASP A 37 3.86 8.45 -15.05
N CYS A 38 4.13 7.87 -16.22
CA CYS A 38 4.34 6.44 -16.40
C CYS A 38 5.83 6.06 -16.38
N HIS A 39 6.71 7.04 -16.22
CA HIS A 39 8.16 6.87 -16.12
C HIS A 39 8.76 7.84 -15.09
N PRO A 40 8.47 7.66 -13.78
CA PRO A 40 8.92 8.56 -12.72
C PRO A 40 10.44 8.57 -12.49
N GLU A 41 11.17 7.59 -13.04
CA GLU A 41 12.63 7.54 -13.01
C GLU A 41 13.26 8.62 -13.91
N PRO A 42 14.43 9.18 -13.56
CA PRO A 42 15.21 10.03 -14.46
C PRO A 42 15.56 9.32 -15.78
N GLY A 43 15.50 10.05 -16.90
CA GLY A 43 15.91 9.53 -18.21
C GLY A 43 14.81 8.82 -19.00
N ALA A 44 13.55 9.22 -18.82
CA ALA A 44 12.46 8.76 -19.67
C ALA A 44 12.77 9.00 -21.15
N THR A 45 12.55 7.97 -21.99
CA THR A 45 12.66 8.06 -23.45
C THR A 45 11.37 7.59 -24.09
N GLU A 46 11.08 8.03 -25.31
CA GLU A 46 9.90 7.59 -26.07
C GLU A 46 9.82 6.07 -26.16
N THR A 47 10.92 5.39 -26.50
CA THR A 47 10.96 3.94 -26.60
C THR A 47 10.68 3.24 -25.27
N ALA A 48 11.30 3.70 -24.18
CA ALA A 48 11.09 3.14 -22.84
C ALA A 48 9.70 3.43 -22.27
N CYS A 49 9.04 4.48 -22.76
CA CYS A 49 7.67 4.82 -22.44
C CYS A 49 6.68 3.91 -23.17
N ILE A 50 6.83 3.78 -24.49
CA ILE A 50 5.97 2.94 -25.31
C ILE A 50 6.10 1.46 -24.91
N SER A 51 7.29 1.00 -24.53
CA SER A 51 7.49 -0.38 -24.04
C SER A 51 6.75 -0.67 -22.72
N ARG A 52 6.39 0.37 -21.95
CA ARG A 52 5.57 0.25 -20.73
C ARG A 52 4.06 0.28 -21.01
N GLY A 53 3.66 0.32 -22.29
CA GLY A 53 2.26 0.46 -22.67
C GLY A 53 1.70 1.87 -22.45
N CYS A 54 2.58 2.86 -22.35
CA CYS A 54 2.22 4.26 -22.11
C CYS A 54 2.41 5.10 -23.37
N ARG A 55 1.96 6.35 -23.32
CA ARG A 55 2.10 7.29 -24.43
C ARG A 55 3.18 8.31 -24.12
N TRP A 56 4.01 8.52 -25.13
CA TRP A 56 4.96 9.61 -25.16
C TRP A 56 4.36 10.80 -25.89
N CYS A 57 4.24 11.94 -25.22
CA CYS A 57 4.04 13.22 -25.88
C CYS A 57 4.83 14.30 -25.15
N GLU A 58 5.69 14.98 -25.89
CA GLU A 58 6.45 16.12 -25.37
C GLU A 58 5.53 17.29 -25.03
N THR A 59 5.96 18.12 -24.10
CA THR A 59 5.26 19.34 -23.69
C THR A 59 6.25 20.39 -23.22
N SER A 60 5.85 21.66 -23.31
CA SER A 60 6.61 22.79 -22.77
C SER A 60 6.15 23.20 -21.37
N ALA A 61 5.09 22.58 -20.84
CA ALA A 61 4.58 22.86 -19.51
C ALA A 61 5.54 22.30 -18.43
N PRO A 62 5.89 23.11 -17.41
CA PRO A 62 6.77 22.65 -16.34
C PRO A 62 6.10 21.57 -15.50
N ASN A 63 6.87 20.56 -15.07
CA ASN A 63 6.43 19.43 -14.25
C ASN A 63 5.35 18.53 -14.86
N VAL A 64 5.15 18.58 -16.19
CA VAL A 64 4.23 17.68 -16.89
C VAL A 64 5.02 16.54 -17.54
N PRO A 65 4.69 15.26 -17.26
CA PRO A 65 5.46 14.13 -17.76
C PRO A 65 5.26 13.92 -19.26
N PHE A 66 6.35 13.62 -19.95
CA PHE A 66 6.32 13.29 -21.38
C PHE A 66 5.82 11.87 -21.60
N CYS A 67 6.19 10.96 -20.70
CA CYS A 67 5.65 9.61 -20.66
C CYS A 67 4.48 9.55 -19.69
N PHE A 68 3.28 9.33 -20.19
CA PHE A 68 2.10 9.28 -19.35
C PHE A 68 1.17 8.14 -19.74
N TYR A 69 0.34 7.75 -18.79
CA TYR A 69 -0.71 6.77 -19.03
C TYR A 69 -1.74 7.33 -20.01
N ASP A 70 -1.90 6.68 -21.16
CA ASP A 70 -2.88 7.07 -22.18
C ASP A 70 -4.17 6.28 -22.04
N SER A 71 -4.97 6.67 -21.06
CA SER A 71 -6.22 5.99 -20.73
C SER A 71 -7.36 6.36 -21.68
N VAL A 72 -7.72 5.44 -22.57
CA VAL A 72 -9.14 5.12 -22.76
C VAL A 72 -9.47 4.08 -21.69
N GLU A 73 -10.56 4.25 -20.94
CA GLU A 73 -11.06 3.16 -20.09
C GLU A 73 -11.21 1.93 -20.96
N ASP A 74 -10.63 0.80 -20.58
CA ASP A 74 -10.78 -0.43 -21.35
C ASP A 74 -12.28 -0.79 -21.39
N PRO A 75 -12.99 -0.58 -22.51
CA PRO A 75 -14.41 -0.83 -22.60
C PRO A 75 -14.71 -2.34 -22.65
N THR A 76 -13.68 -3.16 -22.85
CA THR A 76 -13.74 -4.63 -22.94
C THR A 76 -13.28 -5.31 -21.65
N CYS A 77 -12.89 -4.53 -20.64
CA CYS A 77 -12.54 -5.01 -19.32
C CYS A 77 -13.75 -5.74 -18.69
N LEU A 78 -13.71 -7.07 -18.70
CA LEU A 78 -14.63 -7.96 -17.99
C LEU A 78 -14.31 -8.01 -16.49
N ASN A 79 -13.99 -6.86 -15.86
CA ASN A 79 -13.63 -6.83 -14.46
C ASN A 79 -14.87 -6.64 -13.60
N ASN A 80 -15.12 -7.63 -12.75
CA ASN A 80 -16.19 -7.57 -11.77
C ASN A 80 -15.80 -6.70 -10.56
N VAL A 81 -14.53 -6.30 -10.41
CA VAL A 81 -14.04 -5.54 -9.25
C VAL A 81 -14.14 -4.03 -9.51
N PRO A 82 -15.00 -3.30 -8.76
CA PRO A 82 -15.07 -1.84 -8.82
C PRO A 82 -13.70 -1.20 -8.54
N VAL A 83 -13.36 -0.11 -9.25
CA VAL A 83 -12.04 0.54 -9.14
C VAL A 83 -11.65 0.80 -7.69
N GLN A 84 -12.57 1.32 -6.87
CA GLN A 84 -12.36 1.68 -5.47
C GLN A 84 -12.01 0.49 -4.57
N LYS A 85 -12.35 -0.74 -4.97
CA LYS A 85 -12.10 -1.99 -4.24
C LYS A 85 -10.86 -2.73 -4.75
N ARG A 86 -10.21 -2.25 -5.81
CA ARG A 86 -9.06 -2.93 -6.39
C ARG A 86 -7.87 -2.93 -5.44
N ILE A 87 -7.32 -4.11 -5.20
CA ILE A 87 -6.05 -4.31 -4.51
C ILE A 87 -4.99 -4.64 -5.56
N ASP A 88 -3.87 -3.91 -5.54
CA ASP A 88 -2.80 -4.03 -6.52
C ASP A 88 -2.12 -5.42 -6.47
N CYS A 89 -2.12 -6.11 -7.60
CA CYS A 89 -1.47 -7.42 -7.76
C CYS A 89 -0.09 -7.34 -8.43
N HIS A 90 0.29 -6.15 -8.93
CA HIS A 90 1.62 -5.89 -9.46
C HIS A 90 2.24 -4.65 -8.77
N PRO A 91 2.48 -4.74 -7.46
CA PRO A 91 2.97 -3.64 -6.64
C PRO A 91 4.37 -3.13 -7.00
N GLN A 92 5.15 -3.95 -7.69
CA GLN A 92 6.47 -3.58 -8.21
C GLN A 92 6.34 -2.79 -9.52
N LEU A 93 7.38 -2.01 -9.83
CA LEU A 93 7.43 -1.18 -11.03
C LEU A 93 7.30 -2.00 -12.32
N GLY A 94 6.77 -1.37 -13.38
CA GLY A 94 6.72 -1.95 -14.72
C GLY A 94 5.57 -2.94 -14.94
N ALA A 95 4.40 -2.70 -14.34
CA ALA A 95 3.22 -3.51 -14.60
C ALA A 95 2.83 -3.46 -16.09
N SER A 96 2.62 -4.62 -16.70
CA SER A 96 2.05 -4.77 -18.05
C SER A 96 0.87 -5.74 -18.00
N LYS A 97 0.05 -5.74 -19.05
CA LYS A 97 -1.06 -6.68 -19.18
C LYS A 97 -0.57 -8.13 -19.07
N GLU A 98 0.45 -8.47 -19.81
CA GLU A 98 1.03 -9.81 -19.85
C GLU A 98 1.59 -10.22 -18.48
N ALA A 99 2.33 -9.33 -17.82
CA ALA A 99 2.89 -9.59 -16.50
C ALA A 99 1.80 -9.74 -15.42
N CYS A 100 0.70 -8.99 -15.55
CA CYS A 100 -0.45 -9.08 -14.65
C CYS A 100 -1.21 -10.40 -14.82
N GLU A 101 -1.56 -10.74 -16.06
CA GLU A 101 -2.31 -11.95 -16.39
C GLU A 101 -1.48 -13.22 -16.12
N ALA A 102 -0.15 -13.15 -16.27
CA ALA A 102 0.76 -14.24 -15.89
C ALA A 102 0.74 -14.55 -14.39
N LYS A 103 0.36 -13.58 -13.53
CA LYS A 103 0.11 -13.78 -12.10
C LYS A 103 -1.33 -14.23 -11.82
N GLY A 104 -2.15 -14.49 -12.84
CA GLY A 104 -3.56 -14.83 -12.65
C GLY A 104 -4.40 -13.66 -12.11
N CYS A 105 -3.95 -12.43 -12.33
CA CYS A 105 -4.63 -11.20 -11.94
C CYS A 105 -5.34 -10.54 -13.13
N ILE A 106 -6.17 -9.54 -12.83
CA ILE A 106 -7.00 -8.86 -13.83
C ILE A 106 -6.30 -7.56 -14.24
N TRP A 107 -6.04 -7.41 -15.54
CA TRP A 107 -5.57 -6.16 -16.11
C TRP A 107 -6.74 -5.33 -16.64
N CYS A 108 -6.96 -4.16 -16.04
CA CYS A 108 -7.95 -3.19 -16.50
C CYS A 108 -7.52 -1.75 -16.24
N SER A 109 -7.30 -0.99 -17.31
CA SER A 109 -6.98 0.43 -17.21
C SER A 109 -8.14 1.24 -16.62
N THR A 110 -7.82 2.37 -16.00
CA THR A 110 -8.80 3.33 -15.47
C THR A 110 -8.26 4.74 -15.53
N LYS A 111 -9.16 5.72 -15.53
CA LYS A 111 -8.85 7.17 -15.45
C LYS A 111 -8.68 7.66 -14.02
N VAL A 112 -9.01 6.85 -13.01
CA VAL A 112 -8.80 7.21 -11.60
C VAL A 112 -7.30 7.20 -11.32
N SER A 113 -6.76 8.35 -10.95
CA SER A 113 -5.32 8.49 -10.67
C SER A 113 -4.89 7.54 -9.54
N ASN A 114 -3.69 6.98 -9.66
CA ASN A 114 -3.07 6.02 -8.73
C ASN A 114 -3.80 4.67 -8.57
N ALA A 115 -4.99 4.49 -9.15
CA ALA A 115 -5.71 3.22 -9.05
C ALA A 115 -4.98 2.12 -9.84
N PRO A 116 -4.82 0.92 -9.26
CA PRO A 116 -4.06 -0.14 -9.92
C PRO A 116 -4.79 -0.65 -11.17
N TRP A 117 -4.02 -0.77 -12.24
CA TRP A 117 -4.48 -1.41 -13.48
C TRP A 117 -4.40 -2.93 -13.37
N CYS A 118 -3.40 -3.45 -12.67
CA CYS A 118 -3.32 -4.87 -12.33
C CYS A 118 -3.90 -5.11 -10.93
N SER A 119 -5.04 -5.77 -10.83
CA SER A 119 -5.69 -6.02 -9.54
C SER A 119 -5.95 -7.50 -9.28
N PHE A 120 -5.97 -7.88 -8.01
CA PHE A 120 -6.47 -9.22 -7.64
C PHE A 120 -7.94 -9.38 -8.07
N PRO A 121 -8.34 -10.57 -8.55
CA PRO A 121 -9.75 -10.93 -8.70
C PRO A 121 -10.42 -11.13 -7.34
N GLU A 122 -11.72 -10.82 -7.21
CA GLU A 122 -12.50 -11.06 -5.97
C GLU A 122 -12.51 -12.54 -5.56
N ASP A 123 -12.73 -13.45 -6.51
CA ASP A 123 -12.71 -14.91 -6.28
C ASP A 123 -11.39 -15.56 -6.71
N GLY A 124 -10.28 -14.93 -6.33
CA GLY A 124 -8.94 -15.36 -6.72
C GLY A 124 -8.49 -16.70 -6.14
N PRO A 125 -7.46 -17.32 -6.75
CA PRO A 125 -6.84 -18.54 -6.23
C PRO A 125 -5.86 -18.28 -5.07
N TYR A 126 -5.65 -17.02 -4.70
CA TYR A 126 -4.76 -16.60 -3.63
C TYR A 126 -5.36 -16.84 -2.24
N GLY A 127 -4.58 -16.49 -1.21
CA GLY A 127 -5.03 -16.56 0.16
C GLY A 127 -4.76 -17.89 0.85
N TYR A 128 -5.22 -17.94 2.09
CA TYR A 128 -5.11 -19.07 2.98
C TYR A 128 -6.51 -19.48 3.45
N SER A 129 -6.68 -20.74 3.84
CA SER A 129 -7.90 -21.27 4.45
C SER A 129 -7.57 -21.92 5.79
N LEU A 130 -8.55 -21.96 6.69
CA LEU A 130 -8.42 -22.66 7.97
C LEU A 130 -8.14 -24.15 7.76
N SER A 131 -7.15 -24.65 8.50
CA SER A 131 -6.87 -26.07 8.64
C SER A 131 -7.42 -26.54 9.98
N GLY A 132 -8.59 -27.16 9.95
CA GLY A 132 -9.32 -27.56 11.15
C GLY A 132 -10.06 -26.40 11.81
N GLN A 133 -10.31 -26.53 13.12
CA GLN A 133 -11.04 -25.53 13.91
C GLN A 133 -10.08 -24.62 14.68
N PRO A 134 -10.43 -23.34 14.91
CA PRO A 134 -9.70 -22.47 15.83
C PRO A 134 -9.52 -23.13 17.20
N GLN A 135 -8.29 -23.17 17.69
CA GLN A 135 -7.94 -23.80 18.96
C GLN A 135 -7.91 -22.76 20.08
N LYS A 136 -8.64 -23.01 21.16
CA LYS A 136 -8.62 -22.12 22.33
C LYS A 136 -7.28 -22.25 23.07
N THR A 137 -6.68 -21.12 23.43
CA THR A 137 -5.47 -21.04 24.25
C THR A 137 -5.78 -20.33 25.57
N ALA A 138 -4.81 -20.29 26.49
CA ALA A 138 -4.96 -19.54 27.73
C ALA A 138 -5.17 -18.03 27.50
N LYS A 139 -4.66 -17.50 26.38
CA LYS A 139 -4.67 -16.07 26.05
C LYS A 139 -5.70 -15.68 24.97
N GLY A 140 -6.26 -16.64 24.25
CA GLY A 140 -7.21 -16.41 23.18
C GLY A 140 -7.33 -17.60 22.25
N TRP A 141 -6.86 -17.44 21.01
CA TRP A 141 -7.01 -18.44 19.95
C TRP A 141 -5.71 -18.69 19.20
N ARG A 142 -5.56 -19.91 18.68
CA ARG A 142 -4.55 -20.30 17.69
C ARG A 142 -5.25 -20.90 16.48
N LEU A 143 -4.89 -20.42 15.30
CA LEU A 143 -5.44 -20.87 14.03
C LEU A 143 -4.29 -21.35 13.15
N MET A 144 -4.49 -22.48 12.49
CA MET A 144 -3.55 -22.98 11.48
C MET A 144 -4.14 -22.69 10.10
N LEU A 145 -3.37 -22.01 9.26
CA LEU A 145 -3.80 -21.53 7.95
C LEU A 145 -2.97 -22.22 6.86
N MET A 146 -3.64 -22.81 5.88
CA MET A 146 -3.02 -23.48 4.74
C MET A 146 -3.25 -22.66 3.48
N LYS A 147 -2.20 -22.48 2.68
CA LYS A 147 -2.30 -21.76 1.41
C LYS A 147 -3.31 -22.48 0.49
N ARG A 148 -4.26 -21.74 -0.09
CA ARG A 148 -5.35 -22.30 -0.90
C ARG A 148 -4.85 -22.95 -2.18
N ASN A 149 -3.93 -22.30 -2.89
CA ASN A 149 -3.31 -22.81 -4.09
C ASN A 149 -1.78 -22.74 -4.00
N ILE A 150 -1.13 -23.89 -3.90
CA ILE A 150 0.33 -23.98 -3.77
C ILE A 150 1.10 -23.54 -5.03
N MET A 151 0.47 -23.59 -6.21
CA MET A 151 1.10 -23.22 -7.48
C MET A 151 1.12 -21.71 -7.73
N MET A 152 0.21 -20.96 -7.09
CA MET A 152 0.14 -19.51 -7.26
C MET A 152 1.16 -18.80 -6.40
N SER A 153 1.97 -17.92 -6.97
CA SER A 153 2.97 -17.15 -6.23
C SER A 153 3.15 -15.77 -6.83
N LEU A 154 3.32 -14.75 -5.97
CA LEU A 154 3.66 -13.40 -6.45
C LEU A 154 5.17 -13.20 -6.58
N PHE A 155 5.93 -13.68 -5.58
CA PHE A 155 7.38 -13.43 -5.43
C PHE A 155 8.18 -14.69 -5.08
N GLY A 156 7.58 -15.88 -5.11
CA GLY A 156 8.22 -17.14 -4.74
C GLY A 156 8.38 -17.32 -3.22
N ASN A 157 8.87 -18.50 -2.82
CA ASN A 157 9.14 -18.85 -1.41
C ASN A 157 7.95 -18.61 -0.46
N ASP A 158 6.73 -18.92 -0.93
CA ASP A 158 5.53 -18.85 -0.10
C ASP A 158 5.62 -19.84 1.07
N ILE A 159 5.06 -19.47 2.21
CA ILE A 159 5.16 -20.25 3.45
C ILE A 159 3.80 -20.88 3.74
N SER A 160 3.74 -22.21 3.82
CA SER A 160 2.53 -22.92 4.24
C SER A 160 2.92 -24.18 5.02
N PRO A 161 2.28 -24.48 6.16
CA PRO A 161 1.26 -23.66 6.85
C PRO A 161 1.84 -22.37 7.44
N VAL A 162 0.96 -21.41 7.75
CA VAL A 162 1.22 -20.32 8.71
C VAL A 162 0.31 -20.47 9.93
N ALA A 163 0.74 -19.97 11.07
CA ALA A 163 -0.05 -19.92 12.29
C ALA A 163 -0.48 -18.48 12.59
N MET A 164 -1.72 -18.30 13.03
CA MET A 164 -2.21 -17.05 13.60
C MET A 164 -2.50 -17.26 15.09
N ASP A 165 -1.83 -16.50 15.95
CA ASP A 165 -2.15 -16.41 17.37
C ASP A 165 -2.90 -15.12 17.64
N VAL A 166 -4.00 -15.21 18.40
CA VAL A 166 -4.79 -14.07 18.86
C VAL A 166 -4.77 -14.04 20.39
N GLU A 167 -4.32 -12.93 20.96
CA GLU A 167 -4.25 -12.70 22.41
C GLU A 167 -5.21 -11.56 22.80
N PHE A 168 -6.16 -11.85 23.68
CA PHE A 168 -6.99 -10.83 24.33
C PHE A 168 -6.22 -10.24 25.51
N GLN A 169 -5.43 -9.18 25.25
CA GLN A 169 -4.44 -8.72 26.21
C GLN A 169 -5.04 -7.89 27.35
N THR A 170 -5.91 -6.94 27.02
CA THR A 170 -6.63 -6.13 28.02
C THR A 170 -8.08 -5.97 27.58
N LYS A 171 -8.87 -5.19 28.34
CA LYS A 171 -10.21 -4.79 27.91
C LYS A 171 -10.19 -4.13 26.53
N ASP A 172 -9.16 -3.34 26.25
CA ASP A 172 -9.10 -2.43 25.11
C ASP A 172 -7.90 -2.68 24.17
N ARG A 173 -7.07 -3.70 24.48
CA ARG A 173 -5.91 -4.09 23.67
C ARG A 173 -5.99 -5.54 23.20
N LEU A 174 -6.05 -5.74 21.90
CA LEU A 174 -5.93 -7.02 21.22
C LEU A 174 -4.57 -7.14 20.55
N ARG A 175 -4.02 -8.35 20.48
CA ARG A 175 -2.89 -8.66 19.61
C ARG A 175 -3.25 -9.82 18.71
N PHE A 176 -2.89 -9.76 17.43
CA PHE A 176 -2.86 -10.94 16.58
C PHE A 176 -1.56 -11.01 15.79
N LYS A 177 -1.01 -12.21 15.66
CA LYS A 177 0.30 -12.45 15.05
C LYS A 177 0.23 -13.59 14.06
N ILE A 178 0.65 -13.36 12.82
CA ILE A 178 0.76 -14.36 11.76
C ILE A 178 2.24 -14.66 11.50
N TYR A 179 2.63 -15.92 11.63
CA TYR A 179 4.02 -16.35 11.57
C TYR A 179 4.18 -17.78 11.01
N ASP A 180 5.42 -18.15 10.69
CA ASP A 180 5.78 -19.52 10.31
C ASP A 180 5.95 -20.39 11.57
N PRO A 181 5.09 -21.40 11.80
CA PRO A 181 5.17 -22.26 12.98
C PRO A 181 6.33 -23.26 12.92
N ASN A 182 6.92 -23.50 11.75
CA ASN A 182 7.95 -24.50 11.50
C ASN A 182 9.36 -23.89 11.46
N SER A 183 9.46 -22.58 11.26
CA SER A 183 10.73 -21.87 11.19
C SER A 183 10.67 -20.53 11.90
N GLN A 184 11.61 -20.30 12.81
CA GLN A 184 11.70 -19.01 13.49
C GLN A 184 12.07 -17.91 12.47
N ARG A 185 11.22 -16.90 12.38
CA ARG A 185 11.45 -15.69 11.59
C ARG A 185 11.84 -14.53 12.49
N PHE A 186 12.39 -13.48 11.89
CA PHE A 186 12.73 -12.26 12.62
C PHE A 186 11.45 -11.64 13.22
N GLU A 187 11.46 -11.43 14.53
CA GLU A 187 10.48 -10.64 15.27
C GLU A 187 11.22 -9.44 15.87
N VAL A 188 10.59 -8.27 15.88
CA VAL A 188 11.19 -7.06 16.46
C VAL A 188 11.47 -7.33 17.95
N PRO A 189 12.69 -7.10 18.45
CA PRO A 189 13.05 -7.41 19.84
C PRO A 189 12.52 -6.37 20.85
N LEU A 190 11.30 -5.85 20.62
CA LEU A 190 10.58 -4.97 21.53
C LEU A 190 9.69 -5.83 22.44
N LYS A 191 9.88 -5.71 23.75
CA LYS A 191 9.07 -6.44 24.72
C LYS A 191 7.85 -5.60 25.10
N ILE A 192 6.70 -5.98 24.55
CA ILE A 192 5.40 -5.47 25.00
C ILE A 192 4.80 -6.48 25.97
N GLU A 193 4.44 -6.04 27.17
CA GLU A 193 3.88 -6.93 28.20
C GLU A 193 2.56 -7.57 27.71
N SER A 194 2.50 -8.90 27.80
CA SER A 194 1.35 -9.70 27.45
C SER A 194 0.88 -10.46 28.70
N PRO A 195 -0.43 -10.48 29.01
CA PRO A 195 -0.93 -11.19 30.18
C PRO A 195 -0.74 -12.70 30.05
N SER A 196 -0.80 -13.41 31.18
CA SER A 196 -0.76 -14.87 31.22
C SER A 196 -2.09 -15.52 30.77
N THR A 197 -3.21 -14.81 30.94
CA THR A 197 -4.56 -15.26 30.61
C THR A 197 -5.32 -14.21 29.81
N ALA A 198 -6.27 -14.65 28.99
CA ALA A 198 -7.15 -13.77 28.23
C ALA A 198 -7.93 -12.80 29.15
N ALA A 199 -8.11 -11.56 28.70
CA ALA A 199 -9.03 -10.61 29.33
C ALA A 199 -10.48 -11.12 29.24
N ALA A 200 -11.20 -11.11 30.37
CA ALA A 200 -12.55 -11.65 30.46
C ALA A 200 -13.64 -10.71 29.90
N ASP A 201 -13.46 -9.39 30.05
CA ASP A 201 -14.39 -8.35 29.60
C ASP A 201 -13.68 -7.42 28.61
N THR A 202 -13.74 -7.76 27.33
CA THR A 202 -13.15 -6.98 26.23
C THR A 202 -14.18 -6.03 25.62
N SER A 203 -13.75 -4.86 25.13
CA SER A 203 -14.57 -3.91 24.36
C SER A 203 -14.76 -4.31 22.90
N TYR A 204 -14.12 -5.40 22.49
CA TYR A 204 -14.10 -5.93 21.13
C TYR A 204 -14.44 -7.41 21.09
N ASP A 205 -15.01 -7.83 19.96
CA ASP A 205 -15.19 -9.21 19.53
C ASP A 205 -14.36 -9.49 18.28
N ILE A 206 -14.15 -10.77 18.00
CA ILE A 206 -13.46 -11.24 16.79
C ILE A 206 -14.31 -12.29 16.09
N GLU A 207 -14.31 -12.26 14.76
CA GLU A 207 -14.92 -13.29 13.94
C GLU A 207 -13.89 -13.86 12.97
N PHE A 208 -13.94 -15.18 12.81
CA PHE A 208 -13.15 -15.92 11.84
C PHE A 208 -14.10 -16.49 10.80
N ILE A 209 -13.95 -16.07 9.55
CA ILE A 209 -14.74 -16.57 8.43
C ILE A 209 -13.79 -17.35 7.51
N ASN A 210 -14.30 -18.41 6.89
CA ASN A 210 -13.50 -19.26 6.01
C ASN A 210 -14.34 -19.70 4.80
N ASP A 211 -14.61 -18.73 3.92
CA ASP A 211 -15.33 -18.94 2.66
C ASP A 211 -15.06 -17.78 1.68
N PRO A 212 -14.41 -18.01 0.53
CA PRO A 212 -13.62 -19.19 0.17
C PRO A 212 -12.21 -19.18 0.79
N SER A 213 -11.78 -18.05 1.35
CA SER A 213 -10.52 -17.84 2.07
C SER A 213 -10.76 -17.40 3.51
N PHE A 214 -9.72 -17.50 4.32
CA PHE A 214 -9.72 -17.06 5.71
C PHE A 214 -9.81 -15.54 5.80
N GLN A 215 -10.74 -15.06 6.63
CA GLN A 215 -10.96 -13.66 6.90
C GLN A 215 -11.04 -13.43 8.40
N LEU A 216 -10.43 -12.34 8.86
CA LEU A 216 -10.50 -11.86 10.24
C LEU A 216 -11.35 -10.59 10.27
N LYS A 217 -12.32 -10.56 11.19
CA LYS A 217 -13.00 -9.33 11.58
C LYS A 217 -12.76 -9.00 13.04
N ILE A 218 -12.56 -7.72 13.33
CA ILE A 218 -12.46 -7.16 14.69
C ILE A 218 -13.59 -6.16 14.84
N ILE A 219 -14.43 -6.33 15.85
CA ILE A 219 -15.71 -5.65 15.98
C ILE A 219 -15.78 -4.96 17.33
N ARG A 220 -16.15 -3.67 17.37
CA ARG A 220 -16.44 -2.96 18.61
C ARG A 220 -17.77 -3.45 19.18
N LYS A 221 -17.76 -3.99 20.40
CA LYS A 221 -18.97 -4.58 21.02
C LYS A 221 -20.09 -3.59 21.25
N SER A 222 -19.75 -2.38 21.70
CA SER A 222 -20.76 -1.39 22.13
C SER A 222 -21.64 -0.90 20.98
N THR A 223 -21.13 -0.91 19.75
CA THR A 223 -21.77 -0.29 18.59
C THR A 223 -22.01 -1.28 17.45
N GLY A 224 -21.32 -2.43 17.46
CA GLY A 224 -21.28 -3.36 16.33
C GLY A 224 -20.41 -2.87 15.16
N THR A 225 -19.66 -1.77 15.32
CA THR A 225 -18.78 -1.24 14.27
C THR A 225 -17.66 -2.24 13.97
N VAL A 226 -17.51 -2.62 12.70
CA VAL A 226 -16.36 -3.41 12.23
C VAL A 226 -15.16 -2.49 12.10
N LEU A 227 -14.13 -2.71 12.92
CA LEU A 227 -12.92 -1.88 13.00
C LEU A 227 -11.87 -2.30 11.98
N TRP A 228 -11.81 -3.61 11.73
CA TRP A 228 -10.83 -4.24 10.83
C TRP A 228 -11.49 -5.45 10.19
N ASP A 229 -11.46 -5.56 8.87
CA ASP A 229 -12.05 -6.66 8.12
C ASP A 229 -11.21 -6.99 6.89
N THR A 230 -10.63 -8.19 6.90
CA THR A 230 -9.69 -8.64 5.85
C THR A 230 -10.38 -9.28 4.66
N SER A 231 -11.72 -9.24 4.55
CA SER A 231 -12.46 -9.83 3.43
C SER A 231 -12.19 -9.17 2.07
N LEU A 232 -11.69 -7.92 2.06
CA LEU A 232 -11.40 -7.21 0.82
C LEU A 232 -10.19 -7.77 0.05
N GLY A 233 -9.26 -8.45 0.71
CA GLY A 233 -8.05 -8.94 0.06
C GLY A 233 -7.42 -10.12 0.78
N ASP A 234 -6.98 -11.10 -0.02
CA ASP A 234 -6.35 -12.32 0.46
C ASP A 234 -5.01 -12.06 1.17
N LEU A 235 -4.73 -12.86 2.20
CA LEU A 235 -3.43 -12.92 2.86
C LEU A 235 -2.36 -13.49 1.91
N ILE A 236 -1.25 -12.77 1.75
CA ILE A 236 -0.04 -13.29 1.10
C ILE A 236 1.06 -13.39 2.15
N PHE A 237 1.72 -14.55 2.22
CA PHE A 237 2.78 -14.79 3.19
C PHE A 237 3.90 -15.61 2.55
N SER A 238 5.01 -14.94 2.25
CA SER A 238 6.22 -15.53 1.69
C SER A 238 7.44 -15.06 2.46
N LYS A 239 8.61 -15.63 2.14
CA LYS A 239 9.86 -15.32 2.86
C LYS A 239 10.22 -13.82 2.82
N GLN A 240 9.95 -13.14 1.71
CA GLN A 240 10.32 -11.72 1.50
C GLN A 240 9.17 -10.86 0.94
N TYR A 241 7.94 -11.33 1.09
CA TYR A 241 6.74 -10.56 0.76
C TYR A 241 5.56 -11.01 1.61
N LEU A 242 5.11 -10.14 2.50
CA LEU A 242 3.95 -10.35 3.35
C LEU A 242 2.96 -9.23 3.05
N GLN A 243 1.70 -9.59 2.82
CA GLN A 243 0.64 -8.63 2.54
C GLN A 243 -0.64 -9.00 3.27
N ILE A 244 -1.27 -8.02 3.91
CA ILE A 244 -2.61 -8.14 4.48
C ILE A 244 -3.38 -6.84 4.21
N THR A 245 -4.64 -6.98 3.83
CA THR A 245 -5.54 -5.86 3.54
C THR A 245 -6.66 -5.83 4.56
N THR A 246 -7.14 -4.64 4.91
CA THR A 246 -8.30 -4.44 5.78
C THR A 246 -9.17 -3.30 5.27
N THR A 247 -10.50 -3.42 5.40
CA THR A 247 -11.38 -2.26 5.39
C THR A 247 -11.42 -1.59 6.76
N VAL A 248 -11.69 -0.29 6.76
CA VAL A 248 -11.84 0.54 7.96
C VAL A 248 -13.19 1.26 7.94
N PRO A 249 -13.75 1.57 9.12
CA PRO A 249 -15.12 2.11 9.22
C PRO A 249 -15.23 3.58 8.79
N SER A 250 -14.12 4.26 8.51
CA SER A 250 -14.08 5.71 8.26
C SER A 250 -12.86 6.10 7.42
N THR A 251 -12.95 7.23 6.74
CA THR A 251 -11.82 7.85 6.02
C THR A 251 -10.95 8.72 6.92
N SER A 252 -11.32 8.90 8.19
CA SER A 252 -10.58 9.73 9.14
C SER A 252 -9.41 8.96 9.74
N ILE A 253 -8.39 8.74 8.90
CA ILE A 253 -7.15 8.06 9.24
C ILE A 253 -6.05 9.09 9.51
N TYR A 254 -5.25 8.83 10.55
CA TYR A 254 -4.14 9.66 11.00
C TYR A 254 -2.95 8.78 11.38
N GLY A 255 -1.73 9.25 11.16
CA GLY A 255 -0.52 8.55 11.57
C GLY A 255 0.37 8.25 10.37
N PHE A 256 0.97 7.07 10.42
CA PHE A 256 2.18 6.67 9.72
C PHE A 256 3.35 7.64 9.89
N GLY A 257 4.54 7.17 9.55
CA GLY A 257 5.73 8.00 9.59
C GLY A 257 7.01 7.22 9.40
N GLU A 258 8.14 7.89 9.21
CA GLU A 258 8.25 9.35 9.08
C GLU A 258 8.12 9.78 7.61
N HIS A 259 7.24 10.75 7.35
CA HIS A 259 7.02 11.34 6.03
C HIS A 259 6.61 12.80 6.17
N GLU A 260 6.84 13.59 5.13
CA GLU A 260 6.15 14.87 4.96
C GLU A 260 4.75 14.59 4.37
N HIS A 261 3.72 14.56 5.23
CA HIS A 261 2.34 14.39 4.78
C HIS A 261 1.77 15.71 4.21
N PRO A 262 1.02 15.68 3.09
CA PRO A 262 0.33 16.88 2.58
C PRO A 262 -0.70 17.46 3.56
N SER A 263 -1.28 16.62 4.41
CA SER A 263 -2.27 16.98 5.42
C SER A 263 -2.21 16.00 6.60
N PHE A 264 -2.74 16.42 7.76
CA PHE A 264 -2.75 15.57 8.96
C PHE A 264 -3.73 14.38 8.84
N LYS A 265 -4.95 14.63 8.34
CA LYS A 265 -5.86 13.56 7.91
C LYS A 265 -5.39 13.07 6.54
N HIS A 266 -5.25 11.76 6.36
CA HIS A 266 -4.80 11.21 5.08
C HIS A 266 -5.87 11.28 3.99
N ASP A 267 -5.40 11.44 2.76
CA ASP A 267 -6.17 11.11 1.55
C ASP A 267 -6.20 9.58 1.37
N MET A 268 -7.37 9.05 1.04
CA MET A 268 -7.62 7.63 0.80
C MET A 268 -7.55 7.27 -0.70
N ASN A 269 -7.20 8.20 -1.59
CA ASN A 269 -7.19 7.97 -3.03
C ASN A 269 -5.92 7.27 -3.54
N PHE A 270 -5.79 5.97 -3.21
CA PHE A 270 -4.68 5.10 -3.63
C PHE A 270 -3.31 5.70 -3.29
N VAL A 271 -3.19 6.23 -2.08
CA VAL A 271 -1.97 6.87 -1.59
C VAL A 271 -1.08 5.83 -0.93
N ASN A 272 0.21 5.80 -1.27
CA ASN A 272 1.17 4.84 -0.72
C ASN A 272 2.22 5.56 0.15
N TYR A 273 2.46 5.05 1.35
CA TYR A 273 3.50 5.53 2.27
C TYR A 273 4.56 4.43 2.47
N GLY A 274 5.67 4.52 1.74
CA GLY A 274 6.83 3.64 1.93
C GLY A 274 7.62 4.02 3.18
N MET A 275 8.04 3.04 3.98
CA MET A 275 8.74 3.23 5.25
C MET A 275 10.00 2.39 5.30
N PHE A 276 11.14 3.08 5.32
CA PHE A 276 12.45 2.52 5.61
C PHE A 276 13.38 3.67 6.01
N SER A 277 14.04 3.58 7.15
CA SER A 277 14.81 4.70 7.69
C SER A 277 15.90 5.15 6.73
N ARG A 278 15.86 6.43 6.35
CA ARG A 278 16.73 7.00 5.32
C ARG A 278 17.08 8.45 5.64
N ASP A 279 18.37 8.74 5.55
CA ASP A 279 18.86 10.11 5.55
C ASP A 279 18.57 10.77 4.19
N GLN A 280 17.61 11.68 4.19
CA GLN A 280 17.28 12.58 3.08
C GLN A 280 16.48 13.78 3.59
N PRO A 281 16.45 14.91 2.85
CA PRO A 281 15.61 16.05 3.21
C PRO A 281 14.12 15.67 3.23
N PRO A 282 13.30 16.28 4.12
CA PRO A 282 11.85 16.14 4.07
C PRO A 282 11.34 16.45 2.67
N THR A 283 10.67 15.45 2.08
CA THR A 283 10.07 15.50 0.76
C THR A 283 8.75 14.75 0.83
N THR A 284 7.70 15.31 0.26
CA THR A 284 6.36 14.73 0.29
C THR A 284 6.36 13.27 -0.19
N PHE A 285 5.70 12.38 0.56
CA PHE A 285 5.62 10.92 0.34
C PHE A 285 6.94 10.12 0.43
N ALA A 286 8.09 10.77 0.57
CA ALA A 286 9.36 10.07 0.71
C ALA A 286 9.50 9.46 2.12
N ASN A 287 10.10 8.27 2.22
CA ASN A 287 10.44 7.64 3.50
C ASN A 287 11.57 8.42 4.21
N LEU A 288 11.42 8.84 5.46
CA LEU A 288 12.42 9.67 6.14
C LEU A 288 13.17 8.88 7.24
N TYR A 289 13.56 9.53 8.33
CA TYR A 289 14.50 8.99 9.31
C TYR A 289 13.88 7.91 10.19
N GLY A 290 12.62 8.09 10.60
CA GLY A 290 11.85 7.19 11.44
C GLY A 290 10.98 6.19 10.66
N VAL A 291 10.58 5.12 11.37
CA VAL A 291 9.58 4.15 10.91
C VAL A 291 8.52 3.99 12.01
N HIS A 292 7.32 4.48 11.72
CA HIS A 292 6.17 4.57 12.63
C HIS A 292 4.94 3.92 11.98
N PRO A 293 4.86 2.57 11.94
CA PRO A 293 3.77 1.83 11.32
C PRO A 293 2.54 1.76 12.25
N PHE A 294 2.11 2.92 12.76
CA PHE A 294 0.94 3.10 13.60
C PHE A 294 -0.03 4.07 12.94
N TYR A 295 -1.32 3.74 12.96
CA TYR A 295 -2.38 4.68 12.59
C TYR A 295 -3.50 4.69 13.63
N MET A 296 -4.28 5.77 13.60
CA MET A 296 -5.56 5.89 14.29
C MET A 296 -6.67 6.15 13.30
N CYS A 297 -7.85 5.59 13.57
CA CYS A 297 -9.06 5.82 12.81
C CYS A 297 -10.15 6.36 13.75
N ILE A 298 -10.64 7.56 13.46
CA ILE A 298 -11.81 8.12 14.13
C ILE A 298 -13.06 7.59 13.43
N GLU A 299 -13.85 6.79 14.15
CA GLU A 299 -15.08 6.17 13.71
C GLU A 299 -16.20 7.21 13.53
N SER A 300 -17.30 6.81 12.88
CA SER A 300 -18.42 7.72 12.57
C SER A 300 -19.12 8.28 13.80
N ASP A 301 -19.06 7.57 14.93
CA ASP A 301 -19.62 7.96 16.23
C ASP A 301 -18.56 8.60 17.17
N SER A 302 -17.40 8.97 16.63
CA SER A 302 -16.25 9.52 17.36
C SER A 302 -15.51 8.56 18.30
N ASN A 303 -15.96 7.30 18.43
CA ASN A 303 -15.09 6.27 18.98
C ASN A 303 -13.81 6.19 18.13
N THR A 304 -12.73 5.74 18.73
CA THR A 304 -11.44 5.69 18.03
C THR A 304 -10.78 4.35 18.27
N HIS A 305 -10.11 3.84 17.24
CA HIS A 305 -9.16 2.74 17.40
C HIS A 305 -7.82 3.13 16.78
N GLY A 306 -6.77 2.49 17.26
CA GLY A 306 -5.43 2.59 16.70
C GLY A 306 -4.85 1.22 16.44
N ILE A 307 -3.95 1.14 15.46
CA ILE A 307 -3.34 -0.11 15.06
C ILE A 307 -1.85 0.10 14.85
N LEU A 308 -1.05 -0.77 15.47
CA LEU A 308 0.38 -0.88 15.25
C LEU A 308 0.67 -2.18 14.50
N LEU A 309 1.46 -2.11 13.42
CA LEU A 309 2.19 -3.26 12.87
C LEU A 309 3.61 -3.28 13.46
N LEU A 310 3.90 -4.21 14.37
CA LEU A 310 5.22 -4.38 14.95
C LEU A 310 6.14 -5.15 13.99
N ASN A 311 6.62 -4.46 12.95
CA ASN A 311 7.57 -4.95 11.96
C ASN A 311 8.60 -3.85 11.63
N SER A 312 9.87 -4.22 11.47
CA SER A 312 10.97 -3.29 11.19
C SER A 312 11.70 -3.55 9.88
N ASN A 313 11.16 -4.39 9.00
CA ASN A 313 11.67 -4.53 7.63
C ASN A 313 11.18 -3.33 6.80
N ALA A 314 11.76 -3.13 5.62
CA ALA A 314 11.20 -2.17 4.67
C ALA A 314 9.75 -2.57 4.34
N GLN A 315 8.86 -1.60 4.42
CA GLN A 315 7.43 -1.83 4.32
C GLN A 315 6.75 -0.63 3.68
N ASP A 316 5.52 -0.81 3.26
CA ASP A 316 4.68 0.28 2.81
C ASP A 316 3.22 0.03 3.21
N ILE A 317 2.43 1.10 3.13
CA ILE A 317 1.00 1.02 3.38
C ILE A 317 0.28 1.84 2.31
N THR A 318 -0.64 1.19 1.60
CA THR A 318 -1.51 1.83 0.61
C THR A 318 -2.89 2.07 1.22
N LEU A 319 -3.40 3.30 1.09
CA LEU A 319 -4.74 3.71 1.50
C LEU A 319 -5.62 3.82 0.25
N SER A 320 -6.81 3.20 0.27
CA SER A 320 -7.70 3.10 -0.90
C SER A 320 -9.13 3.63 -0.63
N PRO A 321 -9.88 4.10 -1.67
CA PRO A 321 -11.11 4.87 -1.50
C PRO A 321 -12.30 4.10 -0.93
N ASN A 322 -12.41 2.79 -1.19
CA ASN A 322 -13.27 1.91 -0.39
C ASN A 322 -12.53 1.73 0.92
N PRO A 323 -12.80 2.52 1.98
CA PRO A 323 -11.80 2.90 2.96
C PRO A 323 -11.08 1.67 3.48
N SER A 324 -9.84 1.51 3.05
CA SER A 324 -9.06 0.30 3.29
C SER A 324 -7.57 0.62 3.29
N LEU A 325 -6.83 -0.27 3.95
CA LEU A 325 -5.39 -0.20 4.08
C LEU A 325 -4.80 -1.55 3.68
N THR A 326 -3.80 -1.52 2.81
CA THR A 326 -3.00 -2.70 2.44
C THR A 326 -1.61 -2.52 3.01
N PHE A 327 -1.24 -3.39 3.95
CA PHE A 327 0.10 -3.44 4.55
C PHE A 327 0.96 -4.39 3.72
N ARG A 328 2.15 -3.94 3.30
CA ARG A 328 3.15 -4.78 2.63
C ARG A 328 4.49 -4.68 3.34
N THR A 329 5.14 -5.80 3.60
CA THR A 329 6.49 -5.80 4.18
C THR A 329 7.35 -6.89 3.56
N ILE A 330 8.66 -6.63 3.42
CA ILE A 330 9.59 -7.53 2.74
C ILE A 330 10.25 -8.57 3.67
N GLY A 331 9.75 -8.74 4.88
CA GLY A 331 10.32 -9.70 5.81
C GLY A 331 9.67 -9.73 7.19
N GLY A 332 10.27 -10.50 8.09
CA GLY A 332 9.76 -10.70 9.44
C GLY A 332 8.43 -11.44 9.46
N ILE A 333 7.50 -10.95 10.27
CA ILE A 333 6.16 -11.50 10.50
C ILE A 333 5.12 -10.38 10.49
N LEU A 334 3.83 -10.74 10.50
CA LEU A 334 2.74 -9.79 10.69
C LEU A 334 2.30 -9.83 12.15
N ASP A 335 2.75 -8.87 12.97
CA ASP A 335 2.42 -8.78 14.39
C ASP A 335 1.66 -7.48 14.68
N PHE A 336 0.35 -7.58 14.85
CA PHE A 336 -0.54 -6.44 14.98
C PHE A 336 -1.04 -6.26 16.41
N TYR A 337 -1.09 -5.01 16.85
CA TYR A 337 -1.74 -4.59 18.09
C TYR A 337 -2.88 -3.63 17.77
N VAL A 338 -4.04 -3.87 18.35
CA VAL A 338 -5.23 -3.05 18.21
C VAL A 338 -5.55 -2.42 19.56
N PHE A 339 -5.73 -1.11 19.56
CA PHE A 339 -6.01 -0.30 20.74
C PHE A 339 -7.35 0.40 20.56
N LEU A 340 -8.32 0.17 21.46
CA LEU A 340 -9.66 0.74 21.39
C LEU A 340 -9.81 1.85 22.43
N GLY A 341 -10.20 3.04 22.02
CA GLY A 341 -10.62 4.10 22.93
C GLY A 341 -12.08 4.46 22.70
N PRO A 342 -12.69 5.21 23.62
CA PRO A 342 -13.75 6.12 23.23
C PRO A 342 -13.17 7.39 22.59
N THR A 343 -11.94 7.82 22.90
CA THR A 343 -11.32 9.03 22.31
C THR A 343 -9.94 8.76 21.69
N PRO A 344 -9.46 9.65 20.78
CA PRO A 344 -8.10 9.58 20.24
C PRO A 344 -7.01 9.56 21.31
N GLU A 345 -7.16 10.35 22.38
CA GLU A 345 -6.19 10.42 23.49
C GLU A 345 -6.10 9.07 24.22
N ASN A 346 -7.21 8.36 24.42
CA ASN A 346 -7.17 7.04 25.04
C ASN A 346 -6.42 6.02 24.18
N VAL A 347 -6.57 6.10 22.86
CA VAL A 347 -5.82 5.25 21.91
C VAL A 347 -4.32 5.55 22.01
N VAL A 348 -3.92 6.82 22.03
CA VAL A 348 -2.50 7.21 22.18
C VAL A 348 -1.94 6.79 23.54
N GLN A 349 -2.71 6.93 24.63
CA GLN A 349 -2.30 6.48 25.96
C GLN A 349 -2.02 4.97 25.99
N GLN A 350 -2.89 4.16 25.40
CA GLN A 350 -2.69 2.71 25.32
C GLN A 350 -1.52 2.32 24.42
N TYR A 351 -1.38 2.99 23.27
CA TYR A 351 -0.26 2.76 22.36
C TYR A 351 1.07 3.05 23.07
N THR A 352 1.21 4.22 23.69
CA THR A 352 2.44 4.61 24.40
C THR A 352 2.67 3.81 25.69
N GLU A 353 1.62 3.32 26.35
CA GLU A 353 1.79 2.33 27.42
C GLU A 353 2.41 1.03 26.90
N ALA A 354 1.99 0.56 25.71
CA ALA A 354 2.50 -0.68 25.13
C ALA A 354 3.94 -0.55 24.63
N ILE A 355 4.28 0.54 23.93
CA ILE A 355 5.60 0.69 23.30
C ILE A 355 6.63 1.44 24.15
N GLY A 356 6.22 1.97 25.30
CA GLY A 356 7.05 2.80 26.18
C GLY A 356 6.61 4.27 26.16
N ARG A 357 6.34 4.81 27.34
CA ARG A 357 5.93 6.21 27.49
C ARG A 357 7.13 7.13 27.25
N PRO A 358 6.90 8.35 26.71
CA PRO A 358 7.95 9.36 26.61
C PRO A 358 8.61 9.62 27.96
N HIS A 359 9.93 9.82 27.95
CA HIS A 359 10.65 10.30 29.13
C HIS A 359 10.23 11.75 29.40
N PHE A 360 9.93 12.06 30.66
CA PHE A 360 9.58 13.42 31.11
C PHE A 360 10.77 14.13 31.73
#